data_AF-A0A2D8A6B7-F1
#
_entry.id   AF-A0A2D8A6B7-F1
#
_cell.length_a   1.000
_cell.length_b   1.000
_cell.length_c   1.000
_cell.angle_alpha   90.00
_cell.angle_beta   90.00
_cell.angle_gamma   90.00
#
_symmetry.space_group_name_H-M   'P 1'
#
loop_
_entity.id
_entity.type
_entity.pdbx_description
1 polymer ?
#
loop_
_entity_poly.entity_id
_entity_poly.type
_entity_poly.pdbx_seq_one_letter_code
_entity_poly.pdbx_strand_id
1 'polypeptide(L)'
;MKSCKLTCFFINLFRFFKNVYGRDDISKELENRLLILETQVQQLKEMVLSLASGREPVTSREVDDQTQVYDAMRGLTVQRHATIQMVLDGATQAEMAERFQISEEAVKGRLYAIRKILGQELGVNITNTSTAMKKFREVIDTMSDEKYLRVAGLPKDWHTNWTEEDREENPKLYKK
;
A
#
# COMPACT_ATOMS: atom_id res chain seq x y z
N MET A 1 -3.59 -68.12 -29.35
CA MET A 1 -3.51 -66.69 -29.71
C MET A 1 -4.81 -65.99 -29.29
N LYS A 2 -4.85 -65.39 -28.08
CA LYS A 2 -6.01 -64.68 -27.51
C LYS A 2 -5.53 -63.40 -26.81
N SER A 3 -5.13 -62.38 -27.57
CA SER A 3 -4.71 -61.07 -27.02
C SER A 3 -5.18 -59.89 -27.88
N CYS A 4 -6.46 -59.86 -28.27
CA CYS A 4 -7.01 -58.74 -29.06
C CYS A 4 -8.31 -58.13 -28.49
N LYS A 5 -8.80 -58.59 -27.33
CA LYS A 5 -10.07 -58.09 -26.75
C LYS A 5 -9.92 -57.08 -25.61
N LEU A 6 -8.76 -56.98 -24.95
CA LEU A 6 -8.59 -56.03 -23.84
C LEU A 6 -8.33 -54.59 -24.30
N THR A 7 -7.59 -54.40 -25.40
CA THR A 7 -7.20 -53.05 -25.87
C THR A 7 -8.38 -52.23 -26.39
N CYS A 8 -9.37 -52.86 -27.04
CA CYS A 8 -10.58 -52.16 -27.49
C CYS A 8 -11.50 -51.73 -26.34
N PHE A 9 -11.48 -52.44 -25.21
CA PHE A 9 -12.31 -52.08 -24.05
C PHE A 9 -11.77 -50.84 -23.33
N PHE A 10 -10.44 -50.74 -23.20
CA PHE A 10 -9.79 -49.60 -22.55
C PHE A 10 -9.92 -48.30 -23.35
N ILE A 11 -9.86 -48.35 -24.69
CA ILE A 11 -10.00 -47.15 -25.53
C ILE A 11 -11.43 -46.57 -25.45
N ASN A 12 -12.46 -47.41 -25.39
CA ASN A 12 -13.84 -46.94 -25.22
C ASN A 12 -14.13 -46.44 -23.79
N LEU A 13 -13.52 -47.04 -22.77
CA LEU A 13 -13.65 -46.54 -21.38
C LEU A 13 -12.97 -45.17 -21.22
N PHE A 14 -11.82 -44.95 -21.86
CA PHE A 14 -11.13 -43.66 -21.82
C PHE A 14 -11.90 -42.56 -22.56
N ARG A 15 -12.57 -42.89 -23.68
CA ARG A 15 -13.47 -41.95 -24.38
C ARG A 15 -14.72 -41.60 -23.57
N PHE A 16 -15.22 -42.54 -22.77
CA PHE A 16 -16.34 -42.31 -21.86
C PHE A 16 -15.95 -41.37 -20.70
N PHE A 17 -14.79 -41.57 -20.08
CA PHE A 17 -14.30 -40.69 -19.01
C PHE A 17 -13.99 -39.27 -19.50
N LYS A 18 -13.49 -39.10 -20.73
CA LYS A 18 -13.23 -37.75 -21.29
C LYS A 18 -14.50 -36.91 -21.46
N ASN A 19 -15.67 -37.54 -21.54
CA ASN A 19 -16.97 -36.86 -21.66
C ASN A 19 -17.60 -36.51 -20.29
N VAL A 20 -17.05 -37.05 -19.19
CA VAL A 20 -17.50 -36.73 -17.82
C VAL A 20 -16.77 -35.50 -17.27
N TYR A 21 -15.50 -35.28 -17.64
CA TYR A 21 -14.71 -34.12 -17.20
C TYR A 21 -15.03 -32.78 -17.91
N GLY A 22 -15.89 -32.78 -18.95
CA GLY A 22 -16.30 -31.54 -19.63
C GLY A 22 -17.44 -30.78 -18.93
N ARG A 23 -18.08 -31.38 -17.93
CA ARG A 23 -19.24 -30.79 -17.23
C ARG A 23 -18.83 -29.86 -16.09
N ASP A 24 -17.70 -30.13 -15.44
CA ASP A 24 -17.21 -29.37 -14.28
C ASP A 24 -16.59 -28.02 -14.68
N ASP A 25 -16.00 -27.93 -15.87
CA ASP A 25 -15.40 -26.68 -16.38
C ASP A 25 -16.46 -25.64 -16.72
N ILE A 26 -17.60 -26.08 -17.25
CA ILE A 26 -18.76 -25.23 -17.53
C ILE A 26 -19.39 -24.75 -16.20
N SER A 27 -19.48 -25.62 -15.19
CA SER A 27 -19.99 -25.24 -13.86
C SER A 27 -19.16 -24.11 -13.24
N LYS A 28 -17.83 -24.24 -13.27
CA LYS A 28 -16.92 -23.23 -12.72
C LYS A 28 -16.97 -21.90 -13.47
N GLU A 29 -17.06 -21.94 -14.79
CA GLU A 29 -17.22 -20.73 -15.60
C GLU A 29 -18.55 -20.03 -15.30
N LEU A 30 -19.64 -20.78 -15.12
CA LEU A 30 -20.92 -20.22 -14.71
C LEU A 30 -20.88 -19.63 -13.30
N GLU A 31 -20.22 -20.30 -12.35
CA GLU A 31 -20.02 -19.80 -10.99
C GLU A 31 -19.22 -18.49 -10.96
N ASN A 32 -18.15 -18.41 -11.74
CA ASN A 32 -17.36 -17.18 -11.87
C ASN A 32 -18.17 -16.03 -12.47
N ARG A 33 -18.99 -16.32 -13.49
CA ARG A 33 -19.87 -15.32 -14.10
C ARG A 33 -20.96 -14.85 -13.14
N LEU A 34 -21.54 -15.75 -12.35
CA LEU A 34 -22.50 -15.39 -11.32
C LEU A 34 -21.86 -14.47 -10.28
N LEU A 35 -20.66 -14.80 -9.80
CA LEU A 35 -19.93 -13.96 -8.85
C LEU A 35 -19.66 -12.54 -9.40
N ILE A 36 -19.26 -12.44 -10.67
CA ILE A 36 -19.03 -11.16 -11.33
C ILE A 36 -20.34 -10.37 -11.46
N LEU A 37 -21.42 -11.02 -11.90
CA LEU A 37 -22.71 -10.36 -12.06
C LEU A 37 -23.30 -9.91 -10.72
N GLU A 38 -23.18 -10.72 -9.67
CA GLU A 38 -23.58 -10.35 -8.30
C GLU A 38 -22.80 -9.13 -7.82
N THR A 39 -21.49 -9.09 -8.08
CA THR A 39 -20.64 -7.94 -7.74
C THR A 39 -21.07 -6.68 -8.51
N GLN A 40 -21.36 -6.79 -9.81
CA GLN A 40 -21.80 -5.68 -10.64
C GLN A 40 -23.17 -5.14 -10.21
N VAL A 41 -24.12 -6.03 -9.89
CA VAL A 41 -25.45 -5.65 -9.39
C VAL A 41 -25.33 -4.96 -8.03
N GLN A 42 -24.45 -5.42 -7.15
CA GLN A 42 -24.20 -4.78 -5.86
C GLN A 42 -23.64 -3.36 -6.03
N GLN A 43 -22.68 -3.16 -6.93
CA GLN A 43 -22.12 -1.85 -7.25
C GLN A 43 -23.19 -0.90 -7.85
N LEU A 44 -24.01 -1.40 -8.78
CA LEU A 44 -25.12 -0.63 -9.36
C LEU A 44 -26.16 -0.25 -8.31
N LYS A 45 -26.48 -1.16 -7.38
CA LYS A 45 -27.39 -0.88 -6.27
C LYS A 45 -26.87 0.24 -5.39
N GLU A 46 -25.58 0.23 -5.07
CA GLU A 46 -24.93 1.28 -4.28
C GLU A 46 -24.94 2.63 -5.02
N MET A 47 -24.68 2.64 -6.33
CA MET A 47 -24.78 3.84 -7.17
C MET A 47 -26.22 4.38 -7.28
N VAL A 48 -27.22 3.51 -7.42
CA VAL A 48 -28.61 3.94 -7.50
C VAL A 48 -29.10 4.47 -6.16
N LEU A 49 -28.68 3.87 -5.04
CA LEU A 49 -28.99 4.37 -3.70
C LEU A 49 -28.33 5.72 -3.42
N SER A 50 -27.09 5.95 -3.90
CA SER A 50 -26.44 7.26 -3.77
C SER A 50 -27.16 8.33 -4.59
N LEU A 51 -27.61 8.01 -5.80
CA LEU A 51 -28.40 8.94 -6.63
C LEU A 51 -29.81 9.21 -6.08
N ALA A 52 -30.50 8.19 -5.57
CA ALA A 52 -31.87 8.30 -5.06
C ALA A 52 -31.96 9.04 -3.73
N SER A 53 -30.89 9.06 -2.94
CA SER A 53 -30.87 9.72 -1.63
C SER A 53 -30.64 11.23 -1.70
N GLY A 54 -30.37 11.80 -2.89
CA GLY A 54 -30.07 13.25 -3.07
C GLY A 54 -28.91 13.73 -2.19
N ARG A 55 -28.16 12.78 -1.64
CA ARG A 55 -27.04 12.98 -0.75
C ARG A 55 -25.83 12.90 -1.67
N GLU A 56 -25.13 14.01 -1.84
CA GLU A 56 -23.76 13.92 -2.36
C GLU A 56 -23.06 12.79 -1.60
N PRO A 57 -22.28 11.93 -2.28
CA PRO A 57 -21.55 10.87 -1.59
C PRO A 57 -20.67 11.53 -0.54
N VAL A 58 -21.15 11.52 0.70
CA VAL A 58 -20.38 12.00 1.83
C VAL A 58 -19.21 11.05 1.90
N THR A 59 -18.03 11.54 1.52
CA THR A 59 -16.73 10.94 1.76
C THR A 59 -16.44 10.92 3.27
N SER A 60 -17.32 10.31 4.05
CA SER A 60 -17.16 10.16 5.50
C SER A 60 -16.05 9.18 5.88
N ARG A 61 -15.25 8.69 4.92
CA ARG A 61 -14.02 7.92 5.15
C ARG A 61 -12.74 8.72 4.98
N GLU A 62 -12.76 9.88 4.31
CA GLU A 62 -11.52 10.63 4.03
C GLU A 62 -11.08 11.51 5.21
N VAL A 63 -12.02 12.02 6.01
CA VAL A 63 -11.72 12.88 7.17
C VAL A 63 -11.04 12.10 8.32
N ASP A 64 -11.38 10.81 8.47
CA ASP A 64 -10.77 9.93 9.48
C ASP A 64 -9.34 9.55 9.12
N ASP A 65 -9.08 9.24 7.84
CA ASP A 65 -7.75 8.84 7.35
C ASP A 65 -6.72 9.98 7.50
N GLN A 66 -7.06 11.23 7.16
CA GLN A 66 -6.13 12.36 7.33
C GLN A 66 -5.80 12.65 8.80
N THR A 67 -6.76 12.50 9.71
CA THR A 67 -6.56 12.70 11.14
C THR A 67 -5.62 11.62 11.70
N GLN A 68 -5.83 10.36 11.31
CA GLN A 68 -4.96 9.26 11.72
C GLN A 68 -3.53 9.38 11.17
N VAL A 69 -3.36 9.80 9.90
CA VAL A 69 -2.02 10.06 9.35
C VAL A 69 -1.35 11.25 10.07
N TYR A 70 -2.11 12.27 10.47
CA TYR A 70 -1.58 13.38 11.25
C TYR A 70 -1.10 12.92 12.63
N ASP A 71 -1.86 12.08 13.32
CA ASP A 71 -1.46 11.49 14.60
C ASP A 71 -0.24 10.58 14.44
N ALA A 72 -0.21 9.79 13.36
CA ALA A 72 0.96 8.99 12.98
C ALA A 72 2.20 9.87 12.80
N MET A 73 2.06 11.00 12.10
CA MET A 73 3.13 11.97 11.91
C MET A 73 3.63 12.55 13.23
N ARG A 74 2.73 12.88 14.16
CA ARG A 74 3.12 13.41 15.48
C ARG A 74 3.92 12.43 16.33
N GLY A 75 3.72 11.13 16.12
CA GLY A 75 4.49 10.08 16.79
C GLY A 75 5.88 9.79 16.20
N LEU A 76 6.23 10.40 15.06
CA LEU A 76 7.50 10.14 14.40
C LEU A 76 8.65 10.95 15.02
N THR A 77 9.85 10.37 14.96
CA THR A 77 11.07 11.09 15.33
C THR A 77 11.49 12.02 14.18
N VAL A 78 12.27 13.05 14.52
CA VAL A 78 12.89 13.99 13.56
C VAL A 78 13.61 13.23 12.42
N GLN A 79 14.32 12.15 12.75
CA GLN A 79 14.98 11.26 11.76
C GLN A 79 14.01 10.63 10.76
N ARG A 80 12.84 10.19 11.23
CA ARG A 80 11.83 9.57 10.37
C ARG A 80 11.17 10.62 9.48
N HIS A 81 10.93 11.83 9.99
CA HIS A 81 10.45 12.94 9.16
C HIS A 81 11.45 13.31 8.06
N ALA A 82 12.72 13.47 8.40
CA ALA A 82 13.79 13.67 7.42
C ALA A 82 13.82 12.55 6.38
N THR A 83 13.75 11.29 6.81
CA THR A 83 13.70 10.14 5.90
C THR A 83 12.50 10.22 4.94
N ILE A 84 11.31 10.59 5.44
CA ILE A 84 10.11 10.76 4.61
C ILE A 84 10.32 11.85 3.57
N GLN A 85 10.89 13.00 3.94
CA GLN A 85 11.19 14.07 2.98
C GLN A 85 12.10 13.58 1.85
N MET A 86 13.20 12.87 2.19
CA MET A 86 14.11 12.35 1.17
C MET A 86 13.40 11.37 0.21
N VAL A 87 12.58 10.47 0.74
CA VAL A 87 11.84 9.51 -0.08
C VAL A 87 10.81 10.19 -0.97
N LEU A 88 10.15 11.23 -0.46
CA LEU A 88 9.17 12.00 -1.23
C LEU A 88 9.80 12.72 -2.42
N ASP A 89 11.02 13.22 -2.27
CA ASP A 89 11.82 13.84 -3.34
C ASP A 89 12.53 12.81 -4.25
N GLY A 90 12.34 11.52 -3.99
CA GLY A 90 12.87 10.45 -4.84
C GLY A 90 14.32 10.06 -4.57
N ALA A 91 14.86 10.42 -3.39
CA ALA A 91 16.21 10.01 -3.00
C ALA A 91 16.34 8.48 -2.95
N THR A 92 17.48 8.01 -3.42
CA THR A 92 17.88 6.61 -3.40
C THR A 92 18.32 6.19 -1.99
N GLN A 93 18.36 4.87 -1.73
CA GLN A 93 18.86 4.35 -0.45
C GLN A 93 20.33 4.68 -0.23
N ALA A 94 21.14 4.72 -1.30
CA ALA A 94 22.53 5.12 -1.25
C ALA A 94 22.69 6.58 -0.81
N GLU A 95 21.93 7.51 -1.41
CA GLU A 95 21.95 8.92 -1.02
C GLU A 95 21.48 9.12 0.43
N MET A 96 20.43 8.41 0.86
CA MET A 96 19.98 8.44 2.26
C MET A 96 21.06 7.91 3.21
N ALA A 97 21.73 6.82 2.85
CA ALA A 97 22.80 6.21 3.63
C ALA A 97 23.98 7.17 3.81
N GLU A 98 24.40 7.82 2.72
CA GLU A 98 25.44 8.84 2.72
C GLU A 98 25.07 10.02 3.61
N ARG A 99 23.89 10.62 3.41
CA ARG A 99 23.47 11.80 4.16
C ARG A 99 23.35 11.52 5.66
N PHE A 100 22.76 10.39 6.05
CA PHE A 100 22.62 10.00 7.45
C PHE A 100 23.86 9.34 8.07
N GLN A 101 24.92 9.07 7.29
CA GLN A 101 26.10 8.28 7.70
C GLN A 101 25.75 6.90 8.32
N ILE A 102 24.82 6.19 7.69
CA ILE A 102 24.40 4.84 8.09
C ILE A 102 24.54 3.88 6.92
N SER A 103 24.41 2.57 7.17
CA SER A 103 24.37 1.59 6.09
C SER A 103 23.04 1.66 5.33
N GLU A 104 23.04 1.30 4.04
CA GLU A 104 21.80 1.15 3.26
C GLU A 104 20.81 0.18 3.92
N GLU A 105 21.32 -0.84 4.62
CA GLU A 105 20.47 -1.78 5.36
C GLU A 105 19.75 -1.10 6.54
N ALA A 106 20.41 -0.18 7.24
CA ALA A 106 19.77 0.64 8.26
C ALA A 106 18.71 1.57 7.66
N VAL A 107 18.92 2.10 6.45
CA VAL A 107 17.90 2.87 5.72
C VAL A 107 16.67 2.00 5.45
N LYS A 108 16.83 0.76 4.97
CA LYS A 108 15.71 -0.18 4.77
C LYS A 108 14.95 -0.42 6.07
N GLY A 109 15.66 -0.60 7.18
CA GLY A 109 15.07 -0.74 8.51
C GLY A 109 14.22 0.48 8.90
N ARG A 110 14.70 1.70 8.63
CA ARG A 110 13.95 2.95 8.86
C ARG A 110 12.69 3.02 8.01
N LEU A 111 12.77 2.72 6.71
CA LEU A 111 11.62 2.71 5.81
C LEU A 111 10.58 1.66 6.21
N TYR A 112 11.04 0.48 6.62
CA TYR A 112 10.19 -0.57 7.16
C TYR A 112 9.45 -0.09 8.43
N ALA A 113 10.16 0.56 9.35
CA ALA A 113 9.57 1.08 10.59
C ALA A 113 8.51 2.17 10.32
N ILE A 114 8.78 3.09 9.39
CA ILE A 114 7.82 4.14 8.99
C ILE A 114 6.53 3.50 8.44
N ARG A 115 6.67 2.53 7.53
CA ARG A 115 5.54 1.80 6.96
C ARG A 115 4.73 1.04 8.02
N LYS A 116 5.41 0.42 8.98
CA LYS A 116 4.77 -0.30 10.08
C LYS A 116 3.95 0.62 10.96
N ILE A 117 4.49 1.79 11.33
CA ILE A 117 3.78 2.79 12.14
C ILE A 117 2.53 3.26 11.41
N LEU A 118 2.66 3.65 10.15
CA LEU A 118 1.50 4.10 9.36
C LEU A 118 0.44 3.00 9.24
N GLY A 119 0.86 1.75 9.03
CA GLY A 119 -0.09 0.63 8.97
C GLY A 119 -0.79 0.34 10.30
N GLN A 120 -0.13 0.60 11.44
CA GLN A 120 -0.73 0.47 12.76
C GLN A 120 -1.78 1.56 13.02
N GLU A 121 -1.45 2.80 12.69
CA GLU A 121 -2.34 3.96 12.90
C GLU A 121 -3.57 3.90 11.99
N LEU A 122 -3.40 3.42 10.76
CA LEU A 122 -4.50 3.27 9.79
C LEU A 122 -5.23 1.93 9.87
N GLY A 123 -4.79 1.02 10.74
CA GLY A 123 -5.34 -0.34 10.81
C GLY A 123 -5.22 -1.15 9.50
N VAL A 124 -4.31 -0.77 8.59
CA VAL A 124 -4.11 -1.44 7.30
C VAL A 124 -2.70 -2.01 7.16
N ASN A 125 -2.58 -3.19 6.58
CA ASN A 125 -1.27 -3.74 6.25
C ASN A 125 -0.73 -3.07 4.97
N ILE A 126 0.11 -2.05 5.13
CA ILE A 126 0.75 -1.38 4.00
C ILE A 126 1.95 -2.20 3.55
N THR A 127 1.83 -2.81 2.37
CA THR A 127 2.92 -3.59 1.77
C THR A 127 3.84 -2.73 0.89
N ASN A 128 3.32 -1.65 0.30
CA ASN A 128 4.05 -0.79 -0.63
C ASN A 128 4.43 0.55 0.01
N THR A 129 5.73 0.88 -0.02
CA THR A 129 6.26 2.17 0.44
C THR A 129 5.67 3.35 -0.34
N SER A 130 5.44 3.21 -1.65
CA SER A 130 4.86 4.26 -2.48
C SER A 130 3.47 4.69 -1.99
N THR A 131 2.62 3.73 -1.59
CA THR A 131 1.30 4.01 -1.03
C THR A 131 1.39 4.76 0.30
N ALA A 132 2.31 4.35 1.18
CA ALA A 132 2.55 5.06 2.45
C ALA A 132 2.98 6.51 2.21
N MET A 133 3.92 6.72 1.28
CA MET A 133 4.48 8.03 0.99
C MET A 133 3.45 8.95 0.33
N LYS A 134 2.56 8.44 -0.52
CA LYS A 134 1.47 9.24 -1.08
C LYS A 134 0.58 9.85 0.01
N LYS A 135 0.18 9.06 1.01
CA LYS A 135 -0.61 9.54 2.16
C LYS A 135 0.14 10.59 2.98
N PHE A 136 1.44 10.39 3.22
CA PHE A 136 2.26 11.40 3.89
C PHE A 136 2.34 12.69 3.08
N ARG A 137 2.50 12.63 1.75
CA ARG A 137 2.54 13.81 0.89
C ARG A 137 1.26 14.63 1.01
N GLU A 138 0.10 13.99 0.94
CA GLU A 138 -1.21 14.65 1.10
C GLU A 138 -1.33 15.39 2.44
N VAL A 139 -0.83 14.81 3.54
CA VAL A 139 -0.84 15.47 4.85
C VAL A 139 0.21 16.58 4.95
N ILE A 140 1.41 16.39 4.41
CA ILE A 140 2.46 17.40 4.45
C ILE A 140 2.09 18.64 3.64
N ASP A 141 1.49 18.43 2.46
CA ASP A 141 1.08 19.50 1.54
C ASP A 141 -0.09 20.33 2.11
N THR A 142 -0.94 19.72 2.93
CA THR A 142 -2.07 20.41 3.58
C THR A 142 -1.68 21.15 4.88
N MET A 143 -0.55 20.80 5.49
CA MET A 143 -0.05 21.48 6.68
C MET A 143 0.61 22.81 6.31
N SER A 144 0.47 23.85 7.14
CA SER A 144 1.34 25.03 7.04
C SER A 144 2.77 24.70 7.49
N ASP A 145 3.75 25.47 7.04
CA ASP A 145 5.16 25.23 7.37
C ASP A 145 5.42 25.35 8.88
N GLU A 146 4.78 26.32 9.54
CA GLU A 146 4.84 26.47 11.00
C GLU A 146 4.21 25.27 11.73
N LYS A 147 3.13 24.70 11.19
CA LYS A 147 2.50 23.49 11.76
C LYS A 147 3.41 22.28 11.56
N TYR A 148 4.02 22.14 10.39
CA TYR A 148 4.95 21.06 10.09
C TYR A 148 6.19 21.14 10.99
N LEU A 149 6.81 22.32 11.10
CA LEU A 149 7.97 22.54 11.95
C LEU A 149 7.71 22.16 13.41
N ARG A 150 6.52 22.49 13.94
CA ARG A 150 6.10 22.09 15.29
C ARG A 150 5.96 20.58 15.48
N VAL A 151 5.54 19.85 14.43
CA VAL A 151 5.32 18.40 14.48
C VAL A 151 6.63 17.66 14.23
N ALA A 152 7.33 17.99 13.14
CA ALA A 152 8.50 17.29 12.68
C ALA A 152 9.79 17.70 13.40
N GLY A 153 9.86 18.95 13.88
CA GLY A 153 11.08 19.52 14.43
C GLY A 153 12.13 19.88 13.37
N LEU A 154 11.76 19.89 12.09
CA LEU A 154 12.60 20.37 10.98
C LEU A 154 11.75 21.08 9.90
N PRO A 155 12.35 21.98 9.10
CA PRO A 155 11.70 22.58 7.93
C PRO A 155 11.25 21.52 6.90
N LYS A 156 10.22 21.81 6.10
CA LYS A 156 9.72 20.87 5.07
C LYS A 156 10.73 20.63 3.94
N ASP A 157 11.56 21.62 3.69
CA ASP A 157 12.57 21.71 2.65
C ASP A 157 13.97 21.37 3.16
N TRP A 158 14.09 20.83 4.38
CA TRP A 158 15.39 20.42 4.96
C TRP A 158 16.16 19.51 4.01
N HIS A 159 15.51 18.56 3.33
CA HIS A 159 16.18 17.67 2.38
C HIS A 159 16.89 18.43 1.24
N THR A 160 16.31 19.54 0.77
CA THR A 160 16.85 20.35 -0.32
C THR A 160 17.97 21.27 0.15
N ASN A 161 17.85 21.77 1.39
CA ASN A 161 18.75 22.79 1.96
C ASN A 161 19.76 22.24 2.96
N TRP A 162 19.87 20.91 3.08
CA TRP A 162 20.81 20.25 4.00
C TRP A 162 22.26 20.59 3.64
N THR A 163 23.06 20.91 4.68
CA THR A 163 24.50 21.11 4.60
C THR A 163 25.22 20.17 5.57
N GLU A 164 26.52 19.99 5.37
CA GLU A 164 27.33 19.16 6.27
C GLU A 164 27.32 19.70 7.72
N GLU A 165 27.18 21.03 7.89
CA GLU A 165 27.08 21.73 9.17
C GLU A 165 25.82 21.36 9.97
N ASP A 166 24.74 20.95 9.28
CA ASP A 166 23.49 20.46 9.91
C ASP A 166 23.75 19.31 10.89
N ARG A 167 24.87 18.58 10.72
CA ARG A 167 25.27 17.50 11.62
C ARG A 167 25.58 17.98 13.03
N GLU A 168 26.18 19.15 13.13
CA GLU A 168 26.52 19.77 14.41
C GLU A 168 25.30 20.45 15.02
N GLU A 169 24.48 21.09 14.18
CA GLU A 169 23.28 21.83 14.62
C GLU A 169 22.14 20.88 15.06
N ASN A 170 21.99 19.75 14.38
CA ASN A 170 20.88 18.81 14.56
C ASN A 170 21.38 17.41 14.93
N PRO A 171 22.02 17.22 16.11
CA PRO A 171 22.58 15.93 16.51
C PRO A 171 21.52 14.82 16.61
N LYS A 172 20.24 15.17 16.81
CA LYS A 172 19.11 14.23 16.83
C LYS A 172 18.89 13.53 15.48
N LEU A 173 19.26 14.15 14.36
CA LEU A 173 19.15 13.56 13.02
C LEU A 173 20.22 12.48 12.76
N TYR A 174 21.39 12.62 13.38
CA TYR A 174 22.57 11.80 13.07
C TYR A 174 22.97 10.84 14.20
N LYS A 175 22.33 10.95 15.37
CA LYS A 175 22.58 10.02 16.48
C LYS A 175 22.21 8.59 16.07
N LYS A 176 23.21 7.71 16.13
CA LYS A 176 23.09 6.27 15.86
C LYS A 176 22.30 5.56 16.96
#